data_AF-A0A2N1QC41-F1
#
_entry.id   AF-A0A2N1QC41-F1
#
_cell.length_a   1.000
_cell.length_b   1.000
_cell.length_c   1.000
_cell.angle_alpha   90.00
_cell.angle_beta   90.00
_cell.angle_gamma   90.00
#
_symmetry.space_group_name_H-M   'P 1'
#
loop_
_entity.id
_entity.type
_entity.pdbx_description
1 polymer ?
#
loop_
_entity_poly.entity_id
_entity_poly.type
_entity_poly.pdbx_seq_one_letter_code
_entity_poly.pdbx_strand_id
1 'polypeptide(L)'
;MKSIEINVPRNLIKKFYRHPEPYGDGDYVVDLINGMYTDVFYREIGDFITITNDKELISYLKKNKLRPREYFFRNGVFSLRNVADCDKELIEEWKKISSISIQLDLPNDHNLPSEFMFCFYWIEVGIASLKENRMTLDIYEKELIGMLDIAVVLNLLQK
;
A
#
# COMPACT_ATOMS: atom_id res chain seq x y z
N MET A 1 13.27 9.98 -27.77
CA MET A 1 14.09 10.17 -26.55
C MET A 1 14.15 8.85 -25.83
N LYS A 2 15.28 8.50 -25.19
CA LYS A 2 15.36 7.29 -24.34
C LYS A 2 14.59 7.53 -23.05
N SER A 3 13.76 6.57 -22.65
CA SER A 3 13.14 6.55 -21.33
C SER A 3 14.20 6.32 -20.26
N ILE A 4 13.97 6.87 -19.07
CA ILE A 4 14.80 6.64 -17.89
C ILE A 4 13.95 6.00 -16.81
N GLU A 5 14.60 5.17 -16.00
CA GLU A 5 14.03 4.71 -14.73
C GLU A 5 14.21 5.79 -13.67
N ILE A 6 13.16 6.06 -12.90
CA ILE A 6 13.19 7.03 -11.81
C ILE A 6 12.28 6.60 -10.66
N ASN A 7 12.73 6.82 -9.43
CA ASN A 7 11.92 6.54 -8.25
C ASN A 7 10.70 7.46 -8.19
N VAL A 8 9.56 6.87 -7.83
CA VAL A 8 8.31 7.56 -7.50
C VAL A 8 8.16 7.55 -5.98
N PRO A 9 8.41 8.68 -5.29
CA PRO A 9 8.26 8.71 -3.84
C PRO A 9 6.83 8.38 -3.42
N ARG A 10 6.66 7.41 -2.52
CA ARG A 10 5.34 6.97 -2.04
C ARG A 10 4.50 8.13 -1.50
N ASN A 11 5.11 9.16 -0.91
CA ASN A 11 4.43 10.36 -0.41
C ASN A 11 3.89 11.30 -1.51
N LEU A 12 4.22 11.07 -2.79
CA LEU A 12 3.61 11.77 -3.92
C LEU A 12 2.46 10.98 -4.54
N ILE A 13 2.34 9.69 -4.22
CA ILE A 13 1.27 8.84 -4.73
C ILE A 13 0.01 9.11 -3.91
N LYS A 14 -1.01 9.59 -4.60
CA LYS A 14 -2.34 9.82 -4.04
C LYS A 14 -3.16 8.54 -4.03
N LYS A 15 -3.25 7.85 -5.16
CA LYS A 15 -4.10 6.67 -5.32
C LYS A 15 -3.47 5.65 -6.27
N PHE A 16 -3.74 4.37 -6.00
CA PHE A 16 -3.33 3.25 -6.84
C PHE A 16 -4.54 2.68 -7.57
N TYR A 17 -4.28 2.17 -8.77
CA TYR A 17 -5.22 1.44 -9.60
C TYR A 17 -4.53 0.19 -10.13
N ARG A 18 -5.30 -0.88 -10.34
CA ARG A 18 -4.79 -2.01 -11.11
C ARG A 18 -4.40 -1.54 -12.49
N HIS A 19 -3.30 -2.06 -13.01
CA HIS A 19 -2.98 -1.83 -14.41
C HIS A 19 -4.10 -2.39 -15.30
N PRO A 20 -4.67 -1.60 -16.24
CA PRO A 20 -5.81 -2.02 -17.05
C PRO A 20 -5.47 -3.20 -17.98
N GLU A 21 -4.21 -3.27 -18.40
CA GLU A 21 -3.70 -4.37 -19.22
C GLU A 21 -2.98 -5.42 -18.36
N PRO A 22 -3.27 -6.71 -18.55
CA PRO A 22 -2.65 -7.80 -17.78
C PRO A 22 -1.14 -7.99 -18.04
N TYR A 23 -0.61 -7.35 -19.09
CA TYR A 23 0.81 -7.35 -19.47
C TYR A 23 1.32 -5.92 -19.70
N GLY A 24 0.73 -4.96 -18.99
CA GLY A 24 1.14 -3.57 -19.06
C GLY A 24 2.62 -3.36 -18.78
N ASP A 25 3.13 -2.22 -19.20
CA ASP A 25 4.51 -1.89 -18.91
C ASP A 25 4.74 -1.78 -17.41
N GLY A 26 3.76 -1.43 -16.55
CA GLY A 26 3.91 -1.40 -15.08
C GLY A 26 2.95 -2.31 -14.29
N ASP A 27 3.20 -2.48 -12.99
CA ASP A 27 2.36 -3.30 -12.10
C ASP A 27 1.05 -2.59 -11.72
N TYR A 28 1.11 -1.28 -11.55
CA TYR A 28 -0.01 -0.43 -11.15
C TYR A 28 0.01 0.91 -11.89
N VAL A 29 -1.15 1.54 -12.01
CA VAL A 29 -1.26 2.96 -12.39
C VAL A 29 -1.47 3.77 -11.13
N VAL A 30 -0.81 4.92 -11.01
CA VAL A 30 -1.00 5.82 -9.86
C VAL A 30 -1.37 7.23 -10.27
N ASP A 31 -2.25 7.85 -9.48
CA ASP A 31 -2.41 9.29 -9.46
C ASP A 31 -1.39 9.90 -8.50
N LEU A 32 -0.71 10.96 -8.95
CA LEU A 32 0.16 11.77 -8.12
C LEU A 32 -0.62 12.96 -7.54
N ILE A 33 -0.17 13.49 -6.39
CA ILE A 33 -0.82 14.61 -5.71
C ILE A 33 -0.90 15.89 -6.56
N ASN A 34 -0.04 16.05 -7.57
CA ASN A 34 -0.07 17.18 -8.51
C ASN A 34 -0.99 16.97 -9.72
N GLY A 35 -1.75 15.87 -9.76
CA GLY A 35 -2.71 15.56 -10.84
C GLY A 35 -2.11 14.85 -12.05
N MET A 36 -0.80 14.55 -12.06
CA MET A 36 -0.22 13.64 -13.04
C MET A 36 -0.58 12.19 -12.71
N TYR A 37 -0.52 11.31 -13.70
CA TYR A 37 -0.62 9.87 -13.51
C TYR A 37 0.55 9.17 -14.21
N THR A 38 0.93 8.00 -13.71
CA THR A 38 2.02 7.22 -14.31
C THR A 38 1.91 5.75 -13.92
N ASP A 39 2.43 4.88 -14.77
CA ASP A 39 2.64 3.47 -14.42
C ASP A 39 3.80 3.36 -13.43
N VAL A 40 3.62 2.50 -12.44
CA VAL A 40 4.64 2.19 -11.44
C VAL A 40 4.87 0.70 -11.31
N PHE A 41 6.12 0.38 -11.04
CA PHE A 41 6.56 -0.93 -10.57
C PHE A 41 6.94 -0.81 -9.12
N TYR A 42 6.82 -1.91 -8.37
CA TYR A 42 7.33 -1.99 -7.01
C TYR A 42 8.59 -2.87 -6.96
N ARG A 43 9.49 -2.55 -6.03
CA ARG A 43 10.69 -3.34 -5.74
C ARG A 43 10.53 -4.12 -4.46
N GLU A 44 11.35 -5.16 -4.28
CA GLU A 44 11.38 -5.98 -3.05
C GLU A 44 11.65 -5.17 -1.78
N ILE A 45 12.32 -4.03 -1.90
CA ILE A 45 12.64 -3.14 -0.77
C ILE A 45 11.51 -2.14 -0.42
N GLY A 46 10.41 -2.13 -1.19
CA GLY A 46 9.26 -1.24 -0.99
C GLY A 46 9.31 0.10 -1.71
N ASP A 47 10.23 0.25 -2.65
CA ASP A 47 10.31 1.43 -3.51
C ASP A 47 9.42 1.29 -4.74
N PHE A 48 8.83 2.41 -5.18
CA PHE A 48 8.13 2.50 -6.45
C PHE A 48 9.02 3.18 -7.49
N ILE A 49 9.00 2.68 -8.72
CA ILE A 49 9.72 3.26 -9.85
C ILE A 49 8.79 3.42 -11.04
N THR A 50 9.13 4.34 -11.93
CA THR A 50 8.50 4.47 -13.25
C THR A 50 9.58 4.56 -14.32
N ILE A 51 9.25 4.10 -15.54
CA ILE A 51 10.11 4.21 -16.71
C ILE A 51 9.45 5.20 -17.66
N THR A 52 10.02 6.40 -17.79
CA THR A 52 9.38 7.50 -18.54
C THR A 52 10.41 8.36 -19.28
N ASN A 53 9.97 9.03 -20.34
CA ASN A 53 10.71 10.10 -21.01
C ASN A 53 10.06 11.48 -20.83
N ASP A 54 8.97 11.56 -20.05
CA ASP A 54 8.27 12.80 -19.75
C ASP A 54 9.12 13.70 -18.84
N LYS A 55 9.54 14.83 -19.39
CA LYS A 55 10.41 15.79 -18.70
C LYS A 55 9.74 16.45 -17.51
N GLU A 56 8.42 16.67 -17.57
CA GLU A 56 7.68 17.32 -16.50
C GLU A 56 7.55 16.39 -15.30
N LEU A 57 7.16 15.13 -15.55
CA LEU A 57 7.12 14.08 -14.53
C LEU A 57 8.50 13.87 -13.90
N ILE A 58 9.56 13.73 -14.71
CA ILE A 58 10.93 13.56 -14.21
C ILE A 58 11.35 14.74 -13.32
N SER A 59 11.05 15.98 -13.75
CA SER A 59 11.35 17.18 -12.98
C SER A 59 10.60 17.22 -11.65
N TYR A 60 9.32 16.82 -11.67
CA TYR A 60 8.49 16.75 -10.48
C TYR A 60 9.01 15.72 -9.47
N LEU A 61 9.31 14.48 -9.93
CA LEU A 61 9.82 13.42 -9.05
C LEU A 61 11.18 13.78 -8.44
N LYS A 62 12.11 14.35 -9.22
CA LYS A 62 13.46 14.72 -8.73
C LYS A 62 13.46 15.84 -7.68
N LYS A 63 12.49 16.76 -7.74
CA LYS A 63 12.39 17.88 -6.80
C LYS A 63 11.90 17.46 -5.41
N ASN A 64 11.23 16.31 -5.33
CA ASN A 64 10.58 15.84 -4.11
C ASN A 64 11.44 14.78 -3.42
N LYS A 65 11.59 14.91 -2.10
CA LYS A 65 12.39 13.97 -1.31
C LYS A 65 11.64 12.64 -1.14
N LEU A 66 12.39 11.55 -1.29
CA LEU A 66 11.95 10.21 -0.87
C LEU A 66 11.75 10.22 0.65
N ARG A 67 10.56 9.79 1.08
CA ARG A 67 10.26 9.51 2.49
C ARG A 67 9.94 8.01 2.61
N PRO A 68 10.89 7.19 3.09
CA PRO A 68 10.63 5.77 3.26
C PRO A 68 9.57 5.56 4.33
N ARG A 69 8.82 4.46 4.21
CA ARG A 69 7.91 3.98 5.25
C ARG A 69 8.63 2.92 6.08
N GLU A 70 8.43 2.95 7.39
CA GLU A 70 8.91 1.90 8.30
C GLU A 70 7.82 0.84 8.46
N TYR A 71 8.22 -0.41 8.41
CA TYR A 71 7.31 -1.56 8.53
C TYR A 71 7.90 -2.51 9.57
N PHE A 72 7.07 -2.96 10.50
CA PHE A 72 7.48 -3.91 11.54
C PHE A 72 7.34 -5.37 11.08
N PHE A 73 6.63 -5.62 9.98
CA PHE A 73 6.53 -6.93 9.34
C PHE A 73 6.58 -6.79 7.82
N ARG A 74 7.31 -7.69 7.14
CA ARG A 74 7.43 -7.77 5.68
C ARG A 74 7.70 -9.22 5.27
N ASN A 75 7.04 -9.71 4.23
CA ASN A 75 7.37 -11.00 3.62
C ASN A 75 7.41 -10.99 2.08
N GLY A 76 7.51 -9.79 1.48
CA GLY A 76 7.54 -9.58 0.04
C GLY A 76 6.16 -9.42 -0.62
N VAL A 77 5.10 -9.99 -0.02
CA VAL A 77 3.72 -9.85 -0.51
C VAL A 77 2.90 -8.96 0.42
N PHE A 78 2.97 -9.24 1.73
CA PHE A 78 2.31 -8.48 2.77
C PHE A 78 3.33 -7.69 3.58
N SER A 79 2.89 -6.52 4.02
CA SER A 79 3.66 -5.71 4.96
C SER A 79 2.75 -4.99 5.93
N LEU A 80 3.19 -4.88 7.17
CA LEU A 80 2.46 -4.22 8.25
C LEU A 80 3.29 -3.09 8.80
N ARG A 81 2.63 -1.97 9.08
CA ARG A 81 3.29 -0.79 9.63
C ARG A 81 2.39 -0.06 10.61
N ASN A 82 3.02 0.68 11.51
CA ASN A 82 2.28 1.55 12.40
C ASN A 82 1.52 2.60 11.59
N VAL A 83 0.34 2.97 12.10
CA VAL A 83 -0.38 4.15 11.61
C VAL A 83 0.47 5.39 11.90
N ALA A 84 0.64 6.24 10.89
CA ALA A 84 1.39 7.48 10.98
C ALA A 84 0.49 8.68 10.67
N ASP A 85 0.94 9.89 11.02
CA ASP A 85 0.19 11.12 10.77
C ASP A 85 -0.19 11.32 9.30
N CYS A 86 0.65 10.84 8.37
CA CYS A 86 0.38 10.93 6.94
C CYS A 86 -0.77 10.04 6.45
N ASP A 87 -1.24 9.10 7.27
CA ASP A 87 -2.33 8.19 6.90
C ASP A 87 -3.71 8.72 7.28
N LYS A 88 -3.76 9.79 8.09
CA LYS A 88 -5.03 10.35 8.60
C LYS A 88 -6.00 10.67 7.48
N GLU A 89 -5.53 11.31 6.41
CA GLU A 89 -6.37 11.66 5.26
C GLU A 89 -6.93 10.41 4.57
N LEU A 90 -6.08 9.41 4.30
CA LEU A 90 -6.48 8.14 3.70
C LEU A 90 -7.52 7.40 4.56
N ILE A 91 -7.31 7.34 5.87
CA ILE A 91 -8.22 6.68 6.80
C ILE A 91 -9.59 7.40 6.84
N GLU A 92 -9.61 8.73 6.81
CA GLU A 92 -10.86 9.49 6.72
C GLU A 92 -11.59 9.30 5.39
N GLU A 93 -10.87 9.07 4.28
CA GLU A 93 -11.46 8.67 3.01
C GLU A 93 -12.05 7.26 3.09
N TRP A 94 -11.32 6.31 3.67
CA TRP A 94 -11.76 4.93 3.84
C TRP A 94 -13.03 4.81 4.69
N LYS A 95 -13.20 5.65 5.72
CA LYS A 95 -14.44 5.71 6.53
C LYS A 95 -15.69 6.05 5.72
N LYS A 96 -15.56 6.63 4.52
CA LYS A 96 -16.67 7.02 3.65
C LYS A 96 -17.10 5.91 2.70
N ILE A 97 -16.37 4.80 2.64
CA ILE A 97 -16.64 3.66 1.75
C ILE A 97 -16.84 2.38 2.56
N SER A 98 -17.38 1.34 1.92
CA SER A 98 -17.58 0.05 2.58
C SER A 98 -16.29 -0.76 2.63
N SER A 99 -15.99 -1.38 3.77
CA SER A 99 -14.89 -2.35 3.90
C SER A 99 -15.39 -3.79 3.69
N ILE A 100 -14.46 -4.71 3.45
CA ILE A 100 -14.60 -6.11 3.82
C ILE A 100 -14.00 -6.23 5.21
N SER A 101 -14.82 -6.58 6.21
CA SER A 101 -14.39 -6.69 7.60
C SER A 101 -14.25 -8.15 7.99
N ILE A 102 -13.10 -8.52 8.52
CA ILE A 102 -12.80 -9.89 8.94
C ILE A 102 -12.27 -9.88 10.35
N GLN A 103 -12.75 -10.80 11.17
CA GLN A 103 -12.36 -10.91 12.56
C GLN A 103 -11.58 -12.18 12.80
N LEU A 104 -10.57 -12.06 13.64
CA LEU A 104 -9.65 -13.12 13.97
C LEU A 104 -9.30 -13.06 15.46
N ASP A 105 -9.37 -14.19 16.13
CA ASP A 105 -8.81 -14.33 17.47
C ASP A 105 -7.32 -14.64 17.36
N LEU A 106 -6.51 -13.85 18.05
CA LEU A 106 -5.06 -13.96 18.11
C LEU A 106 -4.63 -14.74 19.36
N PRO A 107 -3.43 -15.36 19.33
CA PRO A 107 -2.80 -15.92 20.53
C PRO A 107 -2.59 -14.86 21.62
N ASN A 108 -2.69 -15.27 22.90
CA ASN A 108 -2.61 -14.36 24.05
C ASN A 108 -1.26 -13.63 24.19
N ASP A 109 -0.21 -14.09 23.51
CA ASP A 109 1.16 -13.60 23.57
C ASP A 109 1.60 -12.82 22.31
N HIS A 110 0.67 -12.40 21.46
CA HIS A 110 0.99 -11.60 20.28
C HIS A 110 1.65 -10.26 20.65
N ASN A 111 2.51 -9.74 19.76
CA ASN A 111 3.17 -8.43 19.92
C ASN A 111 2.71 -7.39 18.88
N LEU A 112 1.48 -7.52 18.38
CA LEU A 112 0.92 -6.57 17.42
C LEU A 112 0.46 -5.29 18.12
N PRO A 113 0.61 -4.11 17.48
CA PRO A 113 0.07 -2.86 17.99
C PRO A 113 -1.46 -2.85 17.96
N SER A 114 -2.08 -1.95 18.74
CA SER A 114 -3.54 -1.83 18.82
C SER A 114 -4.20 -1.46 17.49
N GLU A 115 -3.46 -0.76 16.62
CA GLU A 115 -3.90 -0.38 15.29
C GLU A 115 -2.69 -0.36 14.35
N PHE A 116 -2.85 -0.88 13.14
CA PHE A 116 -1.80 -0.88 12.13
C PHE A 116 -2.35 -0.89 10.71
N MET A 117 -1.55 -0.38 9.78
CA MET A 117 -1.86 -0.37 8.36
C MET A 117 -1.50 -1.71 7.75
N PHE A 118 -2.43 -2.24 6.97
CA PHE A 118 -2.29 -3.49 6.24
C PHE A 118 -1.99 -3.19 4.77
N CYS A 119 -0.84 -3.65 4.29
CA CYS A 119 -0.37 -3.35 2.95
C CYS A 119 -0.13 -4.61 2.11
N PHE A 120 -0.52 -4.55 0.84
CA PHE A 120 -0.32 -5.57 -0.18
C PHE A 120 0.62 -5.02 -1.26
N TYR A 121 1.76 -5.67 -1.51
CA TYR A 121 2.84 -5.15 -2.36
C TYR A 121 3.18 -3.69 -2.05
N TRP A 122 3.34 -3.38 -0.75
CA TRP A 122 3.67 -2.04 -0.22
C TRP A 122 2.58 -0.97 -0.38
N ILE A 123 1.42 -1.34 -0.93
CA ILE A 123 0.25 -0.47 -1.09
C ILE A 123 -0.67 -0.65 0.11
N GLU A 124 -1.04 0.45 0.75
CA GLU A 124 -2.07 0.46 1.79
C GLU A 124 -3.42 -0.01 1.22
N VAL A 125 -3.94 -1.13 1.73
CA VAL A 125 -5.22 -1.69 1.28
C VAL A 125 -6.25 -1.83 2.41
N GLY A 126 -5.81 -1.76 3.66
CA GLY A 126 -6.68 -1.85 4.82
C GLY A 126 -6.05 -1.38 6.11
N ILE A 127 -6.85 -1.44 7.18
CA ILE A 127 -6.43 -1.17 8.55
C ILE A 127 -6.85 -2.34 9.45
N ALA A 128 -5.97 -2.72 10.37
CA ALA A 128 -6.29 -3.66 11.41
C ALA A 128 -6.43 -2.91 12.74
N SER A 129 -7.45 -3.26 13.50
CA SER A 129 -7.68 -2.80 14.86
C SER A 129 -7.77 -3.99 15.80
N LEU A 130 -7.23 -3.83 17.00
CA LEU A 130 -7.17 -4.89 17.99
C LEU A 130 -7.92 -4.45 19.26
N LYS A 131 -8.80 -5.34 19.74
CA LYS A 131 -9.45 -5.18 21.03
C LYS A 131 -9.24 -6.47 21.83
N GLU A 132 -8.49 -6.37 22.92
CA GLU A 132 -8.01 -7.52 23.67
C GLU A 132 -7.23 -8.45 22.72
N ASN A 133 -7.66 -9.69 22.53
CA ASN A 133 -7.02 -10.64 21.61
C ASN A 133 -7.80 -10.82 20.31
N ARG A 134 -8.81 -9.97 20.06
CA ARG A 134 -9.61 -10.04 18.84
C ARG A 134 -9.20 -8.93 17.89
N MET A 135 -8.64 -9.33 16.75
CA MET A 135 -8.28 -8.44 15.66
C MET A 135 -9.46 -8.32 14.69
N THR A 136 -9.72 -7.10 14.24
CA THR A 136 -10.60 -6.78 13.11
C THR A 136 -9.76 -6.19 12.00
N LEU A 137 -9.73 -6.84 10.85
CA LEU A 137 -9.07 -6.36 9.64
C LEU A 137 -10.14 -5.83 8.67
N ASP A 138 -10.08 -4.54 8.39
CA ASP A 138 -10.95 -3.86 7.43
C ASP A 138 -10.17 -3.58 6.14
N ILE A 139 -10.61 -4.20 5.04
CA ILE A 139 -10.04 -4.03 3.70
C ILE A 139 -10.91 -3.07 2.89
N TYR A 140 -10.31 -1.98 2.42
CA TYR A 140 -11.00 -0.91 1.69
C TYR A 140 -10.68 -0.96 0.19
N GLU A 141 -9.46 -1.32 -0.20
CA GLU A 141 -9.02 -1.37 -1.60
C GLU A 141 -9.29 -2.75 -2.24
N LYS A 142 -10.57 -3.11 -2.36
CA LYS A 142 -11.04 -4.45 -2.80
C LYS A 142 -10.64 -4.82 -4.22
N GLU A 143 -10.27 -3.84 -5.03
CA GLU A 143 -9.79 -4.06 -6.39
C GLU A 143 -8.32 -4.45 -6.42
N LEU A 144 -7.53 -4.07 -5.42
CA LEU A 144 -6.08 -4.30 -5.38
C LEU A 144 -5.70 -5.63 -4.74
N ILE A 145 -6.55 -6.18 -3.86
CA ILE A 145 -6.31 -7.43 -3.13
C ILE A 145 -7.51 -8.37 -3.21
N GLY A 146 -7.27 -9.65 -3.50
CA GLY A 146 -8.31 -10.68 -3.59
C GLY A 146 -8.59 -11.40 -2.26
N MET A 147 -9.73 -12.09 -2.19
CA MET A 147 -10.13 -12.87 -1.00
C MET A 147 -9.15 -14.01 -0.67
N LEU A 148 -8.50 -14.59 -1.67
CA LEU A 148 -7.48 -15.64 -1.45
C LEU A 148 -6.24 -15.07 -0.77
N ASP A 149 -5.77 -13.89 -1.18
CA ASP A 149 -4.64 -13.20 -0.56
C ASP A 149 -4.95 -12.87 0.90
N ILE A 150 -6.17 -12.39 1.16
CA ILE A 150 -6.65 -12.11 2.51
C ILE A 150 -6.66 -13.38 3.36
N ALA A 151 -7.13 -14.51 2.83
CA ALA A 151 -7.11 -15.79 3.57
C ALA A 151 -5.69 -16.26 3.90
N VAL A 152 -4.73 -16.06 2.99
CA VAL A 152 -3.32 -16.41 3.21
C VAL A 152 -2.74 -15.60 4.37
N VAL A 153 -2.95 -14.28 4.41
CA VAL A 153 -2.38 -13.46 5.48
C VAL A 153 -3.01 -13.73 6.84
N LEU A 154 -4.30 -14.05 6.89
CA LEU A 154 -4.96 -14.39 8.15
C LEU A 154 -4.37 -15.67 8.75
N ASN A 155 -4.06 -16.67 7.93
CA ASN A 155 -3.36 -17.88 8.37
C ASN A 155 -1.95 -17.56 8.91
N LEU A 156 -1.25 -16.61 8.30
CA LEU A 156 0.06 -16.16 8.78
C LEU A 156 -0.03 -15.48 10.15
N LEU A 157 -1.07 -14.70 10.41
CA LEU A 157 -1.26 -13.98 11.68
C LEU A 157 -1.78 -14.85 12.83
N GLN A 158 -2.30 -16.05 12.53
CA GLN A 158 -2.74 -17.03 13.52
C GLN A 158 -1.61 -17.89 14.09
N LYS A 159 -0.42 -17.85 13.48
CA LYS A 159 0.76 -18.63 13.89
C LYS A 159 1.68 -17.81 14.78
#